data_AF-A0A1B3NDD4-F1
#
_entry.id   AF-A0A1B3NDD4-F1
#
_cell.length_a   1.000
_cell.length_b   1.000
_cell.length_c   1.000
_cell.angle_alpha   90.00
_cell.angle_beta   90.00
_cell.angle_gamma   90.00
#
_symmetry.space_group_name_H-M   'P 1'
#
loop_
_entity.id
_entity.type
_entity.pdbx_description
1 polymer ?
#
loop_
_entity_poly.entity_id
_entity_poly.type
_entity_poly.pdbx_seq_one_letter_code
_entity_poly.pdbx_strand_id
1 'polypeptide(L)'
;MASQTKRPVAEIAESHPMLSFLRAVSRVGAKVIGQKDLQLGTLGSSAFACGFEPDGSLAIGVPLRDLDAFTSVQWNSAALLRGLKGQDFLALSCRDVGAKAPMGWRVFLNVTTDVADAIEKAGPKRLRLRPMKVINGQPLGAKGAPKADLPFEAIKV
;
A
#
# COMPACT_ATOMS: atom_id res chain seq x y z
N MET A 1 10.66 27.74 -7.27
CA MET A 1 11.23 27.20 -6.02
C MET A 1 11.30 25.68 -6.14
N ALA A 2 12.50 25.11 -6.24
CA ALA A 2 12.67 23.66 -6.30
C ALA A 2 12.46 23.09 -4.89
N SER A 3 11.35 22.38 -4.68
CA SER A 3 11.11 21.63 -3.44
C SER A 3 12.17 20.55 -3.33
N GLN A 4 13.12 20.72 -2.42
CA GLN A 4 14.06 19.67 -2.04
C GLN A 4 13.25 18.51 -1.48
N THR A 5 13.10 17.47 -2.28
CA THR A 5 12.64 16.16 -1.85
C THR A 5 13.67 15.61 -0.86
N LYS A 6 13.49 15.92 0.44
CA LYS A 6 14.24 15.25 1.51
C LYS A 6 14.07 13.75 1.30
N ARG A 7 15.18 13.03 1.14
CA ARG A 7 15.15 11.60 0.85
C ARG A 7 14.44 10.88 2.02
N PRO A 8 13.34 10.16 1.76
CA PRO A 8 12.64 9.33 2.76
C PRO A 8 13.53 8.25 3.40
N VAL A 9 14.67 8.00 2.74
CA VAL A 9 15.61 6.91 2.95
C VAL A 9 16.46 7.09 4.20
N ALA A 10 16.62 8.30 4.73
CA ALA A 10 17.61 8.58 5.77
C ALA A 10 17.31 7.93 7.14
N GLU A 11 16.06 7.52 7.40
CA GLU A 11 15.61 7.03 8.72
C GLU A 11 15.16 5.57 8.72
N ILE A 12 14.92 4.97 7.56
CA ILE A 12 14.74 3.52 7.46
C ILE A 12 16.14 2.90 7.55
N ALA A 13 16.34 1.92 8.44
CA ALA A 13 17.62 1.24 8.59
C ALA A 13 18.17 0.84 7.20
N GLU A 14 19.46 1.12 6.94
CA GLU A 14 20.07 1.03 5.59
C GLU A 14 19.92 -0.34 4.90
N SER A 15 19.54 -1.38 5.65
CA SER A 15 19.33 -2.76 5.19
C SER A 15 17.85 -3.21 5.18
N HIS A 16 16.88 -2.35 5.51
CA HIS A 16 15.49 -2.78 5.61
C HIS A 16 14.90 -3.11 4.21
N PRO A 17 14.18 -4.24 4.02
CA PRO A 17 13.67 -4.67 2.72
C PRO A 17 12.82 -3.61 1.98
N MET A 18 12.13 -2.77 2.76
CA MET A 18 11.33 -1.67 2.22
C MET A 18 12.12 -0.61 1.46
N LEU A 19 13.42 -0.44 1.74
CA LEU A 19 14.25 0.49 0.97
C LEU A 19 14.34 0.10 -0.51
N SER A 20 14.40 -1.20 -0.79
CA SER A 20 14.43 -1.70 -2.17
C SER A 20 13.13 -1.38 -2.89
N PHE A 21 11.98 -1.61 -2.24
CA PHE A 21 10.67 -1.25 -2.76
C PHE A 21 10.59 0.27 -3.02
N LEU A 22 10.96 1.09 -2.03
CA LEU A 22 10.95 2.55 -2.15
C LEU A 22 11.78 3.06 -3.32
N ARG A 23 12.99 2.52 -3.49
CA ARG A 23 13.88 2.86 -4.61
C ARG A 23 13.25 2.48 -5.95
N ALA A 24 12.57 1.34 -6.03
CA ALA A 24 11.88 0.91 -7.24
C ALA A 24 10.69 1.82 -7.57
N VAL A 25 9.80 2.09 -6.60
CA VAL A 25 8.58 2.89 -6.85
C VAL A 25 8.86 4.38 -7.05
N SER A 26 9.91 4.92 -6.44
CA SER A 26 10.33 6.31 -6.65
C SER A 26 10.68 6.59 -8.12
N ARG A 27 11.17 5.59 -8.87
CA ARG A 27 11.48 5.72 -10.29
C ARG A 27 10.25 5.76 -11.20
N VAL A 28 9.10 5.28 -10.71
CA VAL A 28 7.84 5.19 -11.47
C VAL A 28 6.77 6.15 -10.95
N GLY A 29 7.21 7.25 -10.32
CA GLY A 29 6.33 8.35 -9.93
C GLY A 29 5.66 8.22 -8.56
N ALA A 30 6.15 7.33 -7.68
CA ALA A 30 5.80 7.43 -6.27
C ALA A 30 6.35 8.71 -5.66
N LYS A 31 5.54 9.35 -4.83
CA LYS A 31 5.90 10.56 -4.09
C LYS A 31 5.88 10.24 -2.61
N VAL A 32 6.96 10.53 -1.91
CA VAL A 32 6.89 10.57 -0.47
C VAL A 32 6.44 11.96 -0.04
N ILE A 33 5.39 11.99 0.76
CA ILE A 33 4.82 13.20 1.34
C ILE A 33 5.28 13.26 2.80
N GLY A 34 6.04 14.31 3.12
CA GLY A 34 6.69 14.39 4.43
C GLY A 34 7.73 13.30 4.63
N GLN A 35 7.91 12.85 5.88
CA GLN A 35 8.83 11.76 6.24
C GLN A 35 8.13 10.41 6.45
N LYS A 36 6.78 10.40 6.50
CA LYS A 36 6.00 9.27 7.04
C LYS A 36 4.97 8.68 6.07
N ASP A 37 4.79 9.29 4.89
CA ASP A 37 3.74 8.88 3.96
C ASP A 37 4.34 8.59 2.58
N LEU A 38 4.21 7.36 2.11
CA LEU A 38 4.50 6.98 0.74
C LEU A 38 3.20 6.98 -0.06
N GLN A 39 3.05 7.95 -0.96
CA GLN A 39 1.96 7.96 -1.93
C GLN A 39 2.44 7.36 -3.24
N LEU A 40 1.85 6.23 -3.64
CA LEU A 40 2.09 5.67 -4.96
C LEU A 40 1.24 6.41 -6.00
N GLY A 41 1.87 6.79 -7.11
CA GLY A 41 1.14 7.26 -8.29
C GLY A 41 0.36 6.13 -8.96
N THR A 42 -0.38 6.44 -10.03
CA THR A 42 -1.19 5.46 -10.78
C THR A 42 -0.35 4.28 -11.25
N LEU A 43 0.84 4.52 -11.81
CA LEU A 43 1.73 3.46 -12.31
C LEU A 43 2.34 2.60 -11.20
N GLY A 44 2.64 3.19 -10.04
CA GLY A 44 3.10 2.43 -8.87
C GLY A 44 1.97 1.57 -8.29
N SER A 45 0.75 2.10 -8.30
CA SER A 45 -0.43 1.43 -7.74
C SER A 45 -0.99 0.35 -8.67
N SER A 46 -0.81 0.46 -9.99
CA SER A 46 -1.26 -0.55 -10.96
C SER A 46 -0.54 -1.89 -10.84
N ALA A 47 0.59 -1.94 -10.13
CA ALA A 47 1.25 -3.19 -9.79
C ALA A 47 0.46 -4.03 -8.77
N PHE A 48 -0.51 -3.43 -8.07
CA PHE A 48 -1.36 -4.10 -7.09
C PHE A 48 -2.73 -4.39 -7.70
N ALA A 49 -3.37 -5.46 -7.25
CA ALA A 49 -4.75 -5.76 -7.61
C ALA A 49 -5.65 -5.74 -6.39
N CYS A 50 -6.88 -5.29 -6.55
CA CYS A 50 -7.91 -5.36 -5.51
C CYS A 50 -8.98 -6.36 -5.92
N GLY A 51 -9.50 -7.11 -4.96
CA GLY A 51 -10.61 -8.03 -5.18
C GLY A 51 -11.27 -8.41 -3.87
N PHE A 52 -12.44 -9.03 -3.93
CA PHE A 52 -13.13 -9.52 -2.74
C PHE A 52 -12.95 -11.02 -2.59
N GLU A 53 -12.80 -11.46 -1.35
CA GLU A 53 -12.78 -12.88 -0.99
C GLU A 53 -14.21 -13.41 -0.78
N PRO A 54 -14.42 -14.75 -0.80
CA PRO A 54 -15.74 -15.33 -0.58
C PRO A 54 -16.38 -14.97 0.76
N ASP A 55 -15.57 -14.62 1.77
CA ASP A 55 -16.05 -14.19 3.09
C ASP A 55 -16.35 -12.68 3.20
N GLY A 56 -16.28 -11.96 2.08
CA GLY A 56 -16.52 -10.51 2.01
C GLY A 56 -15.33 -9.64 2.41
N SER A 57 -14.19 -10.22 2.79
CA SER A 57 -12.97 -9.46 3.07
C SER A 57 -12.40 -8.84 1.78
N LEU A 58 -11.80 -7.66 1.89
CA LEU A 58 -11.04 -7.07 0.79
C LEU A 58 -9.66 -7.75 0.70
N ALA A 59 -9.25 -8.15 -0.49
CA ALA A 59 -7.91 -8.65 -0.77
C ALA A 59 -7.13 -7.63 -1.59
N ILE A 60 -5.91 -7.32 -1.15
CA ILE A 60 -4.90 -6.62 -1.95
C ILE A 60 -3.84 -7.63 -2.37
N GLY A 61 -3.69 -7.81 -3.67
CA GLY A 61 -2.61 -8.56 -4.29
C GLY A 61 -1.32 -7.76 -4.30
N VAL A 62 -0.32 -8.25 -3.57
CA VAL A 62 1.04 -7.71 -3.52
C VAL A 62 1.93 -8.53 -4.46
N PRO A 63 2.62 -7.90 -5.44
CA PRO A 63 3.56 -8.60 -6.32
C PRO A 63 4.58 -9.43 -5.54
N LEU A 64 4.85 -10.65 -5.99
CA LEU A 64 5.82 -11.54 -5.32
C LEU A 64 7.19 -10.88 -5.10
N ARG A 65 7.67 -10.09 -6.07
CA ARG A 65 8.94 -9.35 -5.97
C ARG A 65 8.97 -8.30 -4.85
N ASP A 66 7.79 -7.80 -4.45
CA ASP A 66 7.60 -6.73 -3.47
C ASP A 66 7.09 -7.31 -2.12
N LEU A 67 6.82 -8.61 -2.07
CA LEU A 67 6.18 -9.27 -0.93
C LEU A 67 7.05 -9.23 0.33
N ASP A 68 8.35 -9.45 0.19
CA ASP A 68 9.30 -9.38 1.32
C ASP A 68 9.30 -7.98 1.95
N ALA A 69 9.21 -6.92 1.15
CA ALA A 69 9.11 -5.57 1.67
C ALA A 69 7.81 -5.37 2.47
N PHE A 70 6.66 -5.77 1.93
CA PHE A 70 5.38 -5.61 2.62
C PHE A 70 5.26 -6.49 3.86
N THR A 71 5.87 -7.68 3.88
CA THR A 71 5.82 -8.59 5.03
C THR A 71 6.85 -8.27 6.09
N SER A 72 7.89 -7.49 5.78
CA SER A 72 8.83 -6.99 6.78
C SER A 72 8.25 -5.88 7.67
N VAL A 73 7.07 -5.35 7.31
CA VAL A 73 6.38 -4.29 8.06
C VAL A 73 5.18 -4.88 8.80
N GLN A 74 5.06 -4.58 10.09
CA GLN A 74 3.91 -4.97 10.89
C GLN A 74 2.75 -3.98 10.68
N TRP A 75 2.02 -4.16 9.58
CA TRP A 75 0.81 -3.38 9.32
C TRP A 75 -0.22 -3.55 10.44
N ASN A 76 -0.85 -2.45 10.84
CA ASN A 76 -1.81 -2.43 11.94
C ASN A 76 -3.24 -2.16 11.49
N SER A 77 -3.42 -1.38 10.43
CA SER A 77 -4.75 -1.05 9.90
C SER A 77 -4.69 -0.71 8.42
N ALA A 78 -5.84 -0.76 7.79
CA ALA A 78 -6.05 -0.31 6.42
C ALA A 78 -7.30 0.57 6.34
N ALA A 79 -7.34 1.49 5.39
CA ALA A 79 -8.52 2.31 5.14
C ALA A 79 -8.71 2.66 3.67
N LEU A 80 -9.95 2.83 3.23
CA LEU A 80 -10.28 3.56 2.00
C LEU A 80 -10.46 5.03 2.35
N LEU A 81 -9.65 5.90 1.76
CA LEU A 81 -9.75 7.35 1.90
C LEU A 81 -10.39 7.91 0.63
N ARG A 82 -11.55 8.56 0.75
CA ARG A 82 -12.24 9.17 -0.38
C ARG A 82 -11.83 10.62 -0.58
N GLY A 83 -11.66 11.04 -1.84
CA GLY A 83 -11.55 12.46 -2.22
C GLY A 83 -10.34 13.22 -1.69
N LEU A 84 -9.35 12.55 -1.08
CA LEU A 84 -8.15 13.18 -0.55
C LEU A 84 -7.37 13.86 -1.70
N LYS A 85 -7.42 15.19 -1.73
CA LYS A 85 -6.86 15.99 -2.85
C LYS A 85 -7.44 15.59 -4.21
N GLY A 86 -8.71 15.20 -4.26
CA GLY A 86 -9.40 14.79 -5.48
C GLY A 86 -9.05 13.38 -5.98
N GLN A 87 -8.43 12.55 -5.13
CA GLN A 87 -8.09 11.16 -5.44
C GLN A 87 -8.54 10.22 -4.33
N ASP A 88 -8.84 8.98 -4.70
CA ASP A 88 -9.22 7.92 -3.78
C ASP A 88 -8.01 7.01 -3.50
N PHE A 89 -7.81 6.62 -2.24
CA PHE A 89 -6.66 5.80 -1.84
C PHE A 89 -7.05 4.62 -0.97
N LEU A 90 -6.42 3.47 -1.20
CA LEU A 90 -6.25 2.44 -0.18
C LEU A 90 -4.99 2.75 0.63
N ALA A 91 -5.17 3.13 1.88
CA ALA A 91 -4.09 3.41 2.80
C ALA A 91 -3.81 2.19 3.68
N LEU A 92 -2.54 1.80 3.78
CA LEU A 92 -2.04 0.87 4.80
C LEU A 92 -1.24 1.66 5.82
N SER A 93 -1.46 1.38 7.10
CA SER A 93 -0.79 2.08 8.19
C SER A 93 -0.09 1.09 9.12
N CYS A 94 1.11 1.45 9.54
CA CYS A 94 1.84 0.80 10.62
C CYS A 94 2.27 1.85 11.64
N ARG A 95 2.33 1.46 12.91
CA ARG A 95 2.81 2.29 14.02
C ARG A 95 4.34 2.31 14.07
N ASP A 96 4.97 1.26 13.56
CA ASP A 96 6.40 1.03 13.65
C ASP A 96 6.90 0.19 12.46
N VAL A 97 8.01 0.63 11.82
CA VAL A 97 8.70 -0.04 10.70
C VAL A 97 10.03 -0.69 11.16
N GLY A 98 10.45 -0.56 12.42
CA GLY A 98 11.64 -1.25 12.92
C GLY A 98 12.05 -0.95 14.36
N ALA A 99 12.59 -1.96 15.04
CA ALA A 99 12.98 -1.92 16.45
C ALA A 99 14.04 -0.85 16.82
N LYS A 100 14.82 -0.34 15.85
CA LYS A 100 15.90 0.62 16.10
C LYS A 100 15.50 2.08 15.87
N ALA A 101 14.36 2.34 15.23
CA ALA A 101 13.83 3.67 14.96
C ALA A 101 12.32 3.58 14.66
N PRO A 102 11.46 3.55 15.69
CA PRO A 102 10.04 3.32 15.50
C PRO A 102 9.38 4.53 14.84
N MET A 103 9.16 4.42 13.53
CA MET A 103 8.47 5.43 12.76
C MET A 103 7.12 4.89 12.29
N GLY A 104 6.05 5.56 12.70
CA GLY A 104 4.74 5.35 12.11
C GLY A 104 4.76 5.70 10.63
N TRP A 105 4.29 4.78 9.80
CA TRP A 105 4.44 4.88 8.35
C TRP A 105 3.16 4.46 7.63
N ARG A 106 2.84 5.18 6.55
CA ARG A 106 1.64 4.95 5.76
C ARG A 106 1.99 4.79 4.29
N VAL A 107 1.35 3.83 3.63
CA VAL A 107 1.42 3.65 2.18
C VAL A 107 0.05 3.91 1.60
N PHE A 108 -0.04 4.81 0.62
CA PHE A 108 -1.26 5.17 -0.07
C PHE A 108 -1.20 4.63 -1.49
N LEU A 109 -2.05 3.65 -1.78
CA LEU A 109 -2.23 3.06 -3.10
C LEU A 109 -3.38 3.80 -3.78
N ASN A 110 -3.10 4.46 -4.90
CA ASN A 110 -4.14 5.13 -5.67
C ASN A 110 -5.09 4.07 -6.26
N VAL A 111 -6.39 4.28 -6.09
CA VAL A 111 -7.44 3.44 -6.67
C VAL A 111 -8.34 4.29 -7.54
N THR A 112 -8.91 3.69 -8.59
CA THR A 112 -9.91 4.39 -9.40
C THR A 112 -11.19 4.59 -8.59
N THR A 113 -11.97 5.61 -8.93
CA THR A 113 -13.25 5.88 -8.28
C THR A 113 -14.20 4.69 -8.37
N ASP A 114 -14.25 3.97 -9.50
CA ASP A 114 -15.07 2.76 -9.62
C ASP A 114 -14.66 1.66 -8.63
N VAL A 115 -13.35 1.49 -8.41
CA VAL A 115 -12.84 0.53 -7.41
C VAL A 115 -13.19 1.00 -6.00
N ALA A 116 -13.04 2.30 -5.72
CA ALA A 116 -13.40 2.88 -4.43
C ALA A 116 -14.90 2.71 -4.14
N ASP A 117 -15.77 2.97 -5.12
CA ASP A 117 -17.22 2.80 -5.01
C ASP A 117 -17.60 1.33 -4.78
N ALA A 118 -16.95 0.40 -5.47
CA ALA A 118 -17.16 -1.03 -5.25
C ALA A 118 -16.75 -1.45 -3.82
N ILE A 119 -15.65 -0.92 -3.30
CA ILE A 119 -15.19 -1.16 -1.93
C ILE A 119 -16.15 -0.57 -0.90
N GLU A 120 -16.57 0.69 -1.07
CA GLU A 120 -17.51 1.34 -0.16
C GLU A 120 -18.86 0.61 -0.15
N LYS A 121 -19.37 0.21 -1.32
CA LYS A 121 -20.62 -0.55 -1.45
C LYS A 121 -20.53 -1.93 -0.79
N ALA A 122 -19.41 -2.63 -0.94
CA ALA A 122 -19.21 -3.94 -0.32
C ALA A 122 -19.06 -3.85 1.21
N GLY A 123 -18.56 -2.71 1.72
CA GLY A 123 -18.42 -2.44 3.15
C GLY A 123 -17.56 -3.46 3.92
N PRO A 124 -16.39 -3.89 3.39
CA PRO A 124 -15.56 -4.90 4.05
C PRO A 124 -15.11 -4.40 5.43
N LYS A 125 -14.92 -5.31 6.38
CA LYS A 125 -14.39 -5.00 7.72
C LYS A 125 -12.93 -5.40 7.91
N ARG A 126 -12.40 -6.15 6.95
CA ARG A 126 -11.04 -6.67 6.97
C ARG A 126 -10.39 -6.52 5.61
N LEU A 127 -9.07 -6.34 5.63
CA LEU A 127 -8.20 -6.31 4.47
C LEU A 127 -7.11 -7.36 4.59
N ARG A 128 -6.96 -8.20 3.57
CA ARG A 128 -5.94 -9.25 3.50
C ARG A 128 -4.89 -8.91 2.44
N LEU A 129 -3.62 -8.96 2.84
CA LEU A 129 -2.52 -8.89 1.88
C LEU A 129 -2.24 -10.29 1.35
N ARG A 130 -2.35 -10.47 0.04
CA ARG A 130 -2.11 -11.76 -0.61
C ARG A 130 -0.96 -11.69 -1.61
N PRO A 131 -0.15 -12.77 -1.73
CA PRO A 131 0.84 -12.84 -2.77
C PRO A 131 0.18 -12.88 -4.15
N MET A 132 0.82 -12.22 -5.11
CA MET A 132 0.30 -12.05 -6.45
C MET A 132 1.41 -12.19 -7.48
N LYS A 133 1.17 -12.99 -8.53
CA LYS A 133 2.07 -13.04 -9.69
C LYS A 133 1.76 -11.88 -10.61
N VAL A 134 2.80 -11.27 -11.17
CA VAL A 134 2.69 -10.27 -12.24
C VAL A 134 3.35 -10.89 -13.48
N ILE A 135 2.60 -11.04 -14.57
CA ILE A 135 3.12 -11.59 -15.84
C ILE A 135 3.03 -10.49 -16.89
N ASN A 136 4.14 -10.18 -17.57
CA ASN A 136 4.22 -9.11 -18.58
C ASN A 136 3.67 -7.76 -18.09
N GLY A 137 3.92 -7.42 -16.81
CA GLY A 137 3.44 -6.19 -16.19
C GLY A 137 1.97 -6.22 -15.76
N GLN A 138 1.23 -7.29 -16.05
CA GLN A 138 -0.18 -7.43 -15.69
C GLN A 138 -0.34 -8.24 -14.40
N PRO A 139 -1.08 -7.72 -13.40
CA PRO A 139 -1.37 -8.46 -12.18
C PRO A 139 -2.31 -9.63 -12.49
N LEU A 140 -1.92 -10.84 -12.07
CA LEU A 140 -2.83 -11.99 -12.07
C LEU A 140 -3.55 -12.07 -10.73
N GLY A 141 -4.74 -12.68 -10.68
CA GLY A 141 -5.48 -12.83 -9.43
C GLY A 141 -4.62 -13.32 -8.25
N ALA A 142 -4.79 -12.69 -7.09
CA ALA A 142 -4.00 -13.01 -5.90
C ALA A 142 -4.26 -14.46 -5.46
N LYS A 143 -3.19 -15.25 -5.25
CA LYS A 143 -3.26 -16.68 -4.93
C LYS A 143 -2.35 -17.00 -3.75
N GLY A 144 -2.76 -17.94 -2.91
CA GLY A 144 -2.01 -18.38 -1.72
C GLY A 144 -2.54 -17.77 -0.41
N ALA A 145 -2.00 -18.21 0.72
CA ALA A 145 -2.44 -17.77 2.05
C ALA A 145 -2.19 -16.26 2.28
N PRO A 146 -3.09 -15.58 3.00
CA PRO A 146 -2.88 -14.18 3.37
C PRO A 146 -1.60 -14.04 4.21
N LYS A 147 -0.84 -12.99 3.95
CA LYS A 147 0.39 -12.65 4.66
C LYS A 147 0.18 -11.63 5.77
N ALA A 148 -0.89 -10.86 5.67
CA ALA A 148 -1.41 -10.01 6.73
C ALA A 148 -2.93 -9.98 6.64
N ASP A 149 -3.57 -9.77 7.78
CA ASP A 149 -5.01 -9.60 7.90
C ASP A 149 -5.27 -8.44 8.87
N LEU A 150 -5.89 -7.38 8.36
CA LEU A 150 -5.91 -6.06 8.96
C LEU A 150 -7.36 -5.60 9.19
N PRO A 151 -7.66 -4.89 10.29
CA PRO A 151 -8.92 -4.17 10.38
C PRO A 151 -8.99 -3.11 9.27
N PHE A 152 -10.19 -2.97 8.69
CA PHE A 152 -10.44 -2.06 7.58
C PHE A 152 -11.61 -1.11 7.85
N GLU A 153 -11.45 0.14 7.42
CA GLU A 153 -12.47 1.18 7.54
C GLU A 153 -12.54 2.05 6.26
N ALA A 154 -13.73 2.52 5.90
CA ALA A 154 -13.90 3.53 4.86
C ALA A 154 -14.07 4.91 5.52
N ILE A 155 -13.22 5.86 5.15
CA ILE A 155 -13.15 7.21 5.73
C ILE A 155 -13.43 8.23 4.64
N LYS A 156 -14.39 9.12 4.91
CA LYS A 156 -14.64 10.32 4.10
C LYS A 156 -13.73 11.44 4.64
N VAL A 157 -12.87 11.97 3.77
CA VAL A 157 -11.84 12.97 4.12
C VAL A 157 -12.20 14.33 3.56
#